data_AF-A0A3D2PUG4-F1
#
_entry.id   AF-A0A3D2PUG4-F1
#
_cell.length_a   1.000
_cell.length_b   1.000
_cell.length_c   1.000
_cell.angle_alpha   90.00
_cell.angle_beta   90.00
_cell.angle_gamma   90.00
#
_symmetry.space_group_name_H-M   'P 1'
#
loop_
_entity.id
_entity.type
_entity.pdbx_description
1 polymer ?
#
loop_
_entity_poly.entity_id
_entity_poly.type
_entity_poly.pdbx_seq_one_letter_code
_entity_poly.pdbx_strand_id
1 'polypeptide(L)'
;MSKKIGNYNILIIDEWLNYKLTEKDAKMLYELFEQRSGVKPTIFVGQFPVDEWHDRIGGGTQADSIMDRIVHNAYEIPSSDTNLRKIYDSKKLKKLVDEIEK
;
A
#
# COMPACT_ATOMS: atom_id res chain seq x y z
N MET A 1 -18.51 -1.64 8.91
CA MET A 1 -17.47 -2.21 8.02
C MET A 1 -16.10 -2.22 8.72
N SER A 2 -15.61 -1.07 9.20
CA SER A 2 -14.30 -0.91 9.87
C SER A 2 -14.04 -1.88 11.03
N LYS A 3 -15.01 -2.06 11.94
CA LYS A 3 -14.86 -2.96 13.12
C LYS A 3 -14.42 -4.39 12.78
N LYS A 4 -14.90 -4.97 11.67
CA LYS A 4 -14.56 -6.35 11.30
C LYS A 4 -13.16 -6.43 10.68
N ILE A 5 -12.79 -5.45 9.86
CA ILE A 5 -11.48 -5.37 9.21
C ILE A 5 -10.37 -5.09 10.23
N GLY A 6 -10.61 -4.19 11.19
CA GLY A 6 -9.66 -3.87 12.25
C GLY A 6 -9.26 -5.08 13.12
N ASN A 7 -10.07 -6.14 13.14
CA ASN A 7 -9.85 -7.31 13.97
C ASN A 7 -8.95 -8.39 13.35
N TYR A 8 -8.60 -8.31 12.07
CA TYR A 8 -7.67 -9.28 11.49
C TYR A 8 -6.28 -9.18 12.12
N ASN A 9 -5.67 -10.33 12.41
CA ASN A 9 -4.33 -10.43 13.00
C ASN A 9 -3.28 -9.71 12.14
N ILE A 10 -3.40 -9.83 10.82
CA ILE A 10 -2.60 -9.10 9.84
C ILE A 10 -3.56 -8.51 8.83
N LEU A 11 -3.37 -7.22 8.51
CA LEU A 11 -4.09 -6.53 7.45
C LEU A 11 -3.08 -6.09 6.39
N ILE A 12 -3.35 -6.42 5.13
CA ILE A 12 -2.57 -5.97 3.98
C ILE A 12 -3.45 -5.03 3.17
N ILE A 13 -2.94 -3.84 2.89
CA ILE A 13 -3.58 -2.85 2.04
C ILE A 13 -2.71 -2.71 0.80
N ASP A 14 -3.19 -3.29 -0.29
CA ASP A 14 -2.57 -3.20 -1.61
C ASP A 14 -2.99 -1.91 -2.32
N GLU A 15 -2.14 -1.47 -3.25
CA GLU A 15 -2.27 -0.19 -3.98
C GLU A 15 -2.47 1.04 -3.07
N TRP A 16 -1.78 1.06 -1.93
CA TRP A 16 -1.83 2.14 -0.96
C TRP A 16 -1.52 3.50 -1.61
N LEU A 17 -2.47 4.42 -1.50
CA LEU A 17 -2.41 5.80 -2.02
C LEU A 17 -2.12 5.90 -3.52
N ASN A 18 -2.49 4.87 -4.30
CA ASN A 18 -2.46 4.95 -5.76
C ASN A 18 -3.28 6.15 -6.28
N TYR A 19 -4.36 6.47 -5.56
CA TYR A 19 -5.18 7.67 -5.76
C TYR A 19 -5.24 8.51 -4.48
N LYS A 20 -5.42 9.82 -4.63
CA LYS A 20 -5.67 10.70 -3.49
C LYS A 20 -6.98 10.31 -2.80
N LEU A 21 -6.99 10.37 -1.48
CA LEU A 21 -8.17 10.03 -0.68
C LEU A 21 -9.21 11.15 -0.72
N THR A 22 -10.49 10.78 -0.67
CA THR A 22 -11.54 11.72 -0.29
C THR A 22 -11.54 11.92 1.24
N GLU A 23 -12.10 13.03 1.73
CA GLU A 23 -12.20 13.29 3.18
C GLU A 23 -12.93 12.14 3.92
N LYS A 24 -13.95 11.57 3.28
CA LYS A 24 -14.70 10.42 3.81
C LYS A 24 -13.80 9.18 3.95
N ASP A 25 -12.98 8.91 2.95
CA ASP A 25 -12.06 7.76 2.96
C ASP A 25 -10.95 7.96 4.00
N ALA A 26 -10.40 9.17 4.09
CA ALA A 26 -9.41 9.54 5.10
C ALA A 26 -9.97 9.36 6.52
N LYS A 27 -11.21 9.77 6.76
CA LYS A 27 -11.88 9.56 8.07
C LYS A 27 -12.09 8.08 8.38
N MET A 28 -12.53 7.29 7.41
CA MET A 28 -12.70 5.84 7.60
C MET A 28 -11.37 5.15 7.90
N LEU A 29 -10.31 5.53 7.20
CA LEU A 29 -8.96 5.00 7.40
C LEU A 29 -8.38 5.43 8.76
N TYR A 30 -8.60 6.66 9.18
CA TYR A 30 -8.25 7.12 10.52
C TYR A 30 -8.86 6.22 11.61
N GLU A 31 -10.17 5.96 11.55
CA GLU A 31 -10.83 5.08 12.52
C GLU A 31 -10.26 3.65 12.51
N LEU A 32 -9.93 3.13 11.32
CA LEU A 32 -9.32 1.81 11.17
C LEU A 32 -7.91 1.76 11.78
N PHE A 33 -7.07 2.75 11.51
CA PHE A 33 -5.69 2.79 11.99
C PHE A 33 -5.61 3.12 13.47
N GLU A 34 -6.54 3.93 14.01
CA GLU A 34 -6.69 4.12 15.45
C GLU A 34 -6.93 2.79 16.16
N GLN A 35 -7.83 1.95 15.64
CA GLN A 35 -8.11 0.63 16.23
C GLN A 35 -6.88 -0.31 16.18
N ARG A 36 -5.97 -0.13 15.21
CA ARG A 36 -4.86 -1.06 14.96
C ARG A 36 -3.51 -0.60 15.52
N SER A 37 -3.33 0.71 15.70
CA SER A 37 -2.09 1.34 16.14
C SER A 37 -1.60 0.72 17.45
N GLY A 38 -0.36 0.24 17.48
CA GLY A 38 0.25 -0.42 18.64
C GLY A 38 -0.34 -1.78 19.03
N VAL A 39 -1.36 -2.29 18.33
CA VAL A 39 -2.04 -3.54 18.70
C VAL A 39 -1.89 -4.64 17.65
N LYS A 40 -2.07 -4.32 16.36
CA LYS A 40 -2.04 -5.31 15.26
C LYS A 40 -1.26 -4.80 14.05
N PRO A 41 -0.38 -5.62 13.45
CA PRO A 41 0.45 -5.20 12.32
C PRO A 41 -0.37 -4.92 11.05
N THR A 42 -0.03 -3.84 10.35
CA THR A 42 -0.62 -3.48 9.06
C THR A 42 0.49 -3.33 8.03
N ILE A 43 0.32 -3.96 6.87
CA ILE A 43 1.27 -3.90 5.76
C ILE A 43 0.66 -3.04 4.67
N PHE A 44 1.39 -2.01 4.26
CA PHE A 44 1.02 -1.12 3.17
C PHE A 44 1.88 -1.46 1.97
N VAL A 45 1.25 -1.72 0.83
CA VAL A 45 1.93 -1.99 -0.43
C VAL A 45 1.54 -0.88 -1.39
N GLY A 46 2.50 -0.06 -1.79
CA GLY A 46 2.28 1.11 -2.62
C GLY A 46 3.49 1.43 -3.49
N GLN A 47 3.29 2.33 -4.44
CA GLN A 47 4.36 2.80 -5.35
C GLN A 47 4.99 4.10 -4.88
N PHE A 48 4.40 4.76 -3.88
CA PHE A 48 4.84 6.06 -3.39
C PHE A 48 5.64 5.91 -2.10
N PRO A 49 6.79 6.60 -1.98
CA PRO A 49 7.56 6.66 -0.75
C PRO A 49 6.80 7.38 0.37
N VAL A 50 7.19 7.13 1.61
CA VAL A 50 6.46 7.61 2.82
C VAL A 50 6.38 9.14 2.89
N ASP A 51 7.38 9.85 2.38
CA ASP A 51 7.40 11.32 2.32
C ASP A 51 6.31 11.92 1.41
N GLU A 52 5.81 11.17 0.42
CA GLU A 52 4.67 11.58 -0.40
C GLU A 52 3.29 11.30 0.24
N TRP A 53 3.22 10.49 1.32
CA TRP A 53 1.94 9.98 1.81
C TRP A 53 1.05 11.08 2.40
N HIS A 54 1.66 12.07 3.07
CA HIS A 54 0.92 13.16 3.72
C HIS A 54 0.03 13.92 2.73
N ASP A 55 0.62 14.36 1.62
CA ASP A 55 -0.08 15.08 0.55
C ASP A 55 -1.13 14.21 -0.16
N ARG A 56 -0.87 12.89 -0.28
CA ARG A 56 -1.79 11.94 -0.90
C ARG A 56 -3.00 11.61 -0.03
N ILE A 57 -2.84 11.67 1.28
CA ILE A 57 -3.95 11.54 2.25
C ILE A 57 -4.84 12.79 2.24
N GLY A 58 -4.34 13.92 1.75
CA GLY A 58 -5.06 15.20 1.67
C GLY A 58 -4.43 16.33 2.49
N GLY A 59 -3.32 16.05 3.18
CA GLY A 59 -2.59 17.02 3.99
C GLY A 59 -3.31 17.43 5.28
N GLY A 60 -2.72 18.43 5.95
CA GLY A 60 -3.24 19.01 7.18
C GLY A 60 -3.27 18.05 8.38
N THR A 61 -3.95 18.48 9.44
CA THR A 61 -3.92 17.81 10.75
C THR A 61 -4.46 16.38 10.73
N GLN A 62 -5.41 16.08 9.85
CA GLN A 62 -5.92 14.72 9.69
C GLN A 62 -4.86 13.79 9.09
N ALA A 63 -4.12 14.25 8.07
CA ALA A 63 -3.03 13.49 7.49
C ALA A 63 -1.90 13.29 8.49
N ASP A 64 -1.50 14.33 9.25
CA ASP A 64 -0.52 14.23 10.34
C ASP A 64 -0.91 13.12 11.32
N SER A 65 -2.17 13.15 11.77
CA SER A 65 -2.68 12.17 12.73
C SER A 65 -2.69 10.74 12.17
N ILE A 66 -2.99 10.55 10.88
CA ILE A 66 -2.92 9.22 10.25
C ILE A 66 -1.46 8.77 10.15
N MET A 67 -0.57 9.65 9.69
CA MET A 67 0.87 9.37 9.53
C MET A 67 1.50 8.96 10.86
N ASP A 68 1.21 9.66 11.95
CA ASP A 68 1.70 9.32 13.30
C ASP A 68 1.35 7.89 13.71
N ARG A 69 0.20 7.38 13.28
CA ARG A 69 -0.25 6.02 13.64
C ARG A 69 0.39 4.94 12.77
N ILE A 70 0.58 5.23 11.49
CA ILE A 70 1.00 4.21 10.52
C ILE A 70 2.49 4.22 10.22
N VAL A 71 3.21 5.31 10.52
CA VAL A 71 4.64 5.47 10.23
C VAL A 71 5.51 5.36 11.48
N HIS A 72 5.05 5.85 12.64
CA HIS A 72 5.87 5.98 13.85
C HIS A 72 6.57 4.68 14.29
N ASN A 73 5.95 3.52 14.03
CA ASN A 73 6.51 2.20 14.32
C ASN A 73 6.55 1.29 13.08
N ALA A 74 6.72 1.88 11.90
CA ALA A 74 6.80 1.15 10.65
C ALA A 74 8.24 0.89 10.21
N TYR A 75 8.39 -0.18 9.43
CA TYR A 75 9.60 -0.47 8.69
C TYR A 75 9.31 -0.26 7.21
N GLU A 76 10.15 0.53 6.54
CA GLU A 76 10.08 0.69 5.11
C GLU A 76 10.92 -0.39 4.43
N ILE A 77 10.33 -1.08 3.45
CA ILE A 77 11.00 -2.09 2.63
C ILE A 77 10.98 -1.59 1.18
N PRO A 78 12.08 -0.98 0.70
CA PRO A 78 12.13 -0.48 -0.65
C PRO A 78 12.07 -1.65 -1.66
N SER A 79 11.23 -1.50 -2.68
CA SER A 79 11.17 -2.45 -3.79
C SER A 79 12.17 -2.09 -4.88
N SER A 80 12.61 -3.07 -5.65
CA SER A 80 13.47 -2.82 -6.82
C SER A 80 12.67 -2.27 -8.01
N ASP A 81 13.35 -1.58 -8.92
CA ASP A 81 12.78 -1.09 -10.20
C ASP A 81 12.41 -2.21 -11.19
N THR A 82 12.56 -3.48 -10.79
CA THR A 82 12.31 -4.64 -11.66
C THR A 82 10.82 -4.84 -11.90
N ASN A 83 10.37 -4.54 -13.12
CA ASN A 83 9.02 -4.88 -13.54
C ASN A 83 8.90 -6.38 -13.86
N LEU A 84 8.36 -7.15 -12.92
CA LEU A 84 8.18 -8.59 -13.07
C LEU A 84 7.23 -8.95 -14.22
N ARG A 85 6.19 -8.15 -14.50
CA ARG A 85 5.24 -8.42 -15.61
C ARG A 85 5.97 -8.41 -16.96
N LYS A 86 6.79 -7.39 -17.21
CA LYS A 86 7.62 -7.28 -18.43
C LYS A 86 8.56 -8.48 -18.59
N ILE A 87 9.15 -8.96 -17.50
CA ILE A 87 10.05 -10.13 -17.52
C ILE A 87 9.27 -11.39 -17.90
N TYR A 88 8.11 -11.63 -17.28
CA TYR A 88 7.30 -12.81 -17.58
C TYR A 88 6.77 -12.80 -19.02
N ASP A 89 6.30 -11.64 -19.50
CA ASP A 89 5.86 -11.48 -20.88
C ASP A 89 6.99 -11.74 -21.87
N SER A 90 8.20 -11.24 -21.59
CA SER A 90 9.38 -11.48 -22.42
C SER A 90 9.76 -12.96 -22.46
N LYS A 91 9.72 -13.66 -21.32
CA LYS A 91 9.99 -15.11 -21.26
C LYS A 91 8.93 -15.91 -22.02
N LYS A 92 7.66 -15.52 -21.90
CA LYS A 92 6.54 -16.16 -22.62
C LYS A 92 6.68 -15.96 -24.13
N LEU A 93 7.05 -14.75 -24.57
CA LEU A 93 7.32 -14.45 -25.97
C LEU A 93 8.49 -15.28 -26.50
N LYS A 94 9.60 -15.36 -25.75
CA LYS A 94 10.76 -16.17 -26.14
C LYS A 94 10.39 -17.64 -26.32
N LYS A 95 9.63 -18.20 -25.37
CA LYS A 95 9.14 -19.57 -25.47
C LYS A 95 8.28 -19.80 -26.73
N LEU A 96 7.41 -18.85 -27.08
CA LEU A 96 6.60 -18.93 -28.29
C LEU A 96 7.46 -18.90 -29.57
N VAL A 97 8.48 -18.04 -29.62
CA VAL A 97 9.40 -17.97 -30.77
C VAL A 97 10.15 -19.30 -30.93
N ASP A 98 10.69 -19.84 -29.83
CA ASP A 98 11.40 -21.13 -29.83
C ASP A 98 10.51 -22.31 -30.30
N GLU A 99 9.19 -22.22 -30.10
CA GLU A 99 8.20 -23.20 -30.57
C GLU A 99 7.88 -23.06 -32.07
N ILE A 100 7.98 -21.85 -32.63
CA ILE A 100 7.68 -21.55 -34.04
C ILE A 100 8.89 -21.82 -34.95
N GLU A 101 10.11 -21.62 -34.45
CA GLU A 101 11.36 -21.81 -35.21
C GLU A 101 11.82 -23.29 -35.28
N LYS A 102 11.07 -24.21 -34.68
CA LYS A 102 11.24 -25.67 -34.80
C LYS A 102 10.46 -26.24 -35.98
#